data_AF-A0A7Y4ZJA7-F1
#
_entry.id   AF-A0A7Y4ZJA7-F1
#
_cell.length_a   1.000
_cell.length_b   1.000
_cell.length_c   1.000
_cell.angle_alpha   90.00
_cell.angle_beta   90.00
_cell.angle_gamma   90.00
#
_symmetry.space_group_name_H-M   'P 1'
#
loop_
_entity.id
_entity.type
_entity.pdbx_description
1 polymer ?
#
loop_
_entity_poly.entity_id
_entity_poly.type
_entity_poly.pdbx_seq_one_letter_code
_entity_poly.pdbx_strand_id
1 'polypeptide(L)'
;SSAALTNHLAFNYVQPKNLLALHMTVCEGGGNGSFGQNMTFSGLMVYDVTAQNGFALRGKIAHPNAPVSTNGGYDSGLCNHWWTDATSVVQRSVIMDDFVYSVAPDVIRVANVNALAAPVSEISLK
;
A
#
# COMPACT_ATOMS: atom_id res chain seq x y z
N SER A 1 -2.93 -3.52 8.42
CA SER A 1 -2.29 -2.49 9.23
C SER A 1 -1.78 -1.41 8.31
N SER A 2 -1.84 -0.15 8.76
CA SER A 2 -1.42 1.01 7.97
C SER A 2 -0.28 1.73 8.66
N ALA A 3 0.75 2.14 7.92
CA ALA A 3 1.81 2.97 8.48
C ALA A 3 1.27 4.33 9.00
N ALA A 4 0.08 4.74 8.55
CA ALA A 4 -0.60 5.94 9.06
C ALA A 4 -1.01 5.84 10.55
N LEU A 5 -1.08 4.62 11.12
CA LEU A 5 -1.38 4.42 12.55
C LEU A 5 -0.24 4.88 13.46
N THR A 6 1.00 4.86 12.96
CA THR A 6 2.22 5.16 13.71
C THR A 6 2.98 6.36 13.16
N ASN A 7 2.73 6.73 11.90
CA ASN A 7 3.39 7.85 11.22
C ASN A 7 2.39 8.67 10.37
N HIS A 8 2.07 9.88 10.82
CA HIS A 8 1.16 10.77 10.12
C HIS A 8 1.60 11.16 8.69
N LEU A 9 2.90 11.07 8.37
CA LEU A 9 3.42 11.34 7.03
C LEU A 9 3.05 10.25 6.01
N ALA A 10 2.60 9.08 6.48
CA ALA A 10 2.07 8.02 5.63
C ALA A 10 0.62 8.30 5.18
N PHE A 11 -0.02 9.32 5.76
CA PHE A 11 -1.37 9.75 5.38
C PHE A 11 -1.28 10.82 4.29
N ASN A 12 -1.69 10.49 3.07
CA ASN A 12 -1.66 11.42 1.94
C ASN A 12 -3.07 11.63 1.35
N TYR A 13 -3.70 12.76 1.70
CA TYR A 13 -5.01 13.15 1.18
C TYR A 13 -4.91 14.40 0.31
N VAL A 14 -5.42 14.32 -0.92
CA VAL A 14 -5.47 15.43 -1.88
C VAL A 14 -6.92 15.80 -2.13
N GLN A 15 -7.40 16.79 -1.38
CA GLN A 15 -8.80 17.22 -1.39
C GLN A 15 -9.35 17.58 -2.79
N PRO A 16 -8.64 18.34 -3.65
CA PRO A 16 -9.19 18.70 -4.97
C PRO A 16 -9.48 17.50 -5.88
N LYS A 17 -8.83 16.35 -5.62
CA LYS A 17 -9.03 15.10 -6.35
C LYS A 17 -9.90 14.10 -5.57
N ASN A 18 -10.28 14.42 -4.34
CA ASN A 18 -10.93 13.50 -3.40
C ASN A 18 -10.18 12.17 -3.26
N LEU A 19 -8.85 12.22 -3.32
CA LEU A 19 -8.00 11.04 -3.31
C LEU A 19 -7.29 10.89 -1.96
N LEU A 20 -7.38 9.70 -1.39
CA LEU A 20 -6.58 9.31 -0.22
C LEU A 20 -5.69 8.12 -0.59
N ALA A 21 -4.40 8.22 -0.31
CA ALA A 21 -3.45 7.14 -0.47
C ALA A 21 -2.94 6.68 0.91
N LEU A 22 -3.08 5.38 1.20
CA LEU A 22 -2.69 4.74 2.45
C LEU A 22 -1.66 3.64 2.20
N HIS A 23 -0.58 3.65 2.97
CA HIS A 23 0.43 2.61 2.94
C HIS A 23 -0.09 1.42 3.75
N MET A 24 -0.34 0.29 3.10
CA MET A 24 -1.07 -0.83 3.70
C MET A 24 -0.29 -2.13 3.57
N THR A 25 -0.31 -2.89 4.66
CA THR A 25 0.01 -4.31 4.69
C THR A 25 -1.24 -5.07 5.13
N VAL A 26 -1.62 -6.11 4.40
CA VAL A 26 -2.80 -6.95 4.66
C VAL A 26 -2.35 -8.39 4.88
N CYS A 27 -2.68 -8.90 6.06
CA CYS A 27 -2.48 -10.29 6.45
C CYS A 27 -3.85 -10.93 6.70
N GLU A 28 -4.17 -11.97 5.94
CA GLU A 28 -5.42 -12.72 5.96
C GLU A 28 -5.24 -14.08 6.67
N GLY A 29 -6.34 -14.80 6.86
CA GLY A 29 -6.34 -16.15 7.45
C GLY A 29 -6.41 -16.19 8.98
N GLY A 30 -6.71 -15.04 9.61
CA GLY A 30 -7.01 -14.96 11.04
C GLY A 30 -8.51 -15.19 11.31
N GLY A 31 -8.85 -15.55 12.55
CA GLY A 31 -10.22 -15.81 12.98
C GLY A 31 -10.30 -16.20 14.46
N ASN A 32 -11.46 -16.01 15.10
CA ASN A 32 -11.71 -16.39 16.50
C ASN A 32 -10.61 -15.94 17.48
N GLY A 33 -10.22 -14.66 17.44
CA GLY A 33 -9.17 -14.10 18.30
C GLY A 33 -7.73 -14.37 17.85
N SER A 34 -7.53 -15.02 16.70
CA SER A 34 -6.21 -15.24 16.09
C SER A 34 -5.93 -14.19 15.01
N PHE A 35 -4.68 -13.73 14.93
CA PHE A 35 -4.23 -12.80 13.89
C PHE A 35 -4.02 -13.52 12.54
N GLY A 36 -4.13 -12.77 11.44
CA GLY A 36 -3.84 -13.28 10.10
C GLY A 36 -2.36 -13.58 9.92
N GLN A 37 -2.04 -14.70 9.30
CA GLN A 37 -0.67 -15.15 9.09
C GLN A 37 -0.26 -15.15 7.61
N ASN A 38 -1.19 -14.94 6.69
CA ASN A 38 -0.91 -14.98 5.26
C ASN A 38 -0.91 -13.57 4.67
N MET A 39 0.25 -13.05 4.29
CA MET A 39 0.31 -11.73 3.67
C MET A 39 -0.26 -11.79 2.24
N THR A 40 -1.34 -11.08 2.00
CA THR A 40 -2.01 -11.03 0.69
C THR A 40 -1.76 -9.71 -0.05
N PHE A 41 -1.29 -8.69 0.68
CA PHE A 41 -0.94 -7.40 0.10
C PHE A 41 0.08 -6.65 0.96
N SER A 42 1.04 -6.00 0.32
CA SER A 42 1.84 -4.92 0.89
C SER A 42 2.03 -3.90 -0.22
N GLY A 43 1.83 -2.61 0.07
CA GLY A 43 1.85 -1.59 -0.97
C GLY A 43 1.07 -0.33 -0.63
N LEU A 44 0.62 0.35 -1.67
CA LEU A 44 -0.19 1.56 -1.60
C LEU A 44 -1.64 1.26 -2.01
N MET A 45 -2.60 1.57 -1.15
CA MET A 45 -4.02 1.55 -1.51
C MET A 45 -4.50 2.98 -1.72
N VAL A 46 -5.25 3.21 -2.81
CA VAL A 46 -5.78 4.52 -3.17
C VAL A 46 -7.31 4.45 -3.13
N TYR A 47 -7.91 5.43 -2.49
CA TYR A 47 -9.34 5.55 -2.27
C TYR A 47 -9.88 6.86 -2.86
N ASP A 48 -11.07 6.77 -3.42
CA ASP A 48 -12.00 7.90 -3.50
C ASP A 48 -12.57 8.18 -2.11
N VAL A 49 -12.55 9.45 -1.69
CA VAL A 49 -13.10 9.88 -0.41
C VAL A 49 -14.03 11.05 -0.61
N THR A 50 -15.34 10.82 -0.50
CA THR A 50 -16.37 11.87 -0.57
C THR A 50 -17.30 11.80 0.63
N ALA A 51 -17.95 12.91 0.97
CA ALA A 51 -18.93 12.92 2.05
C ALA A 51 -20.14 12.01 1.76
N GLN A 52 -20.48 11.82 0.49
CA GLN A 52 -21.62 11.03 0.04
C GLN A 52 -21.32 9.52 0.05
N ASN A 53 -20.15 9.11 -0.44
CA ASN A 53 -19.81 7.69 -0.65
C ASN A 53 -18.85 7.14 0.41
N GLY A 54 -18.32 8.00 1.30
CA GLY A 54 -17.27 7.62 2.23
C GLY A 54 -16.00 7.22 1.50
N PHE A 55 -15.36 6.15 1.97
CA PHE A 55 -14.14 5.59 1.40
C PHE A 55 -14.49 4.50 0.39
N ALA A 56 -14.23 4.74 -0.89
CA ALA A 56 -14.37 3.74 -1.94
C ALA A 56 -12.99 3.41 -2.51
N LEU A 57 -12.63 2.12 -2.54
CA LEU A 57 -11.34 1.70 -3.07
C LEU A 57 -11.27 1.96 -4.58
N ARG A 58 -10.36 2.84 -5.00
CA ARG A 58 -10.07 3.10 -6.43
C ARG A 58 -9.11 2.06 -7.00
N GLY A 59 -8.08 1.68 -6.24
CA GLY A 59 -7.13 0.66 -6.66
C GLY A 59 -5.93 0.51 -5.75
N LYS A 60 -4.99 -0.34 -6.16
CA LYS A 60 -3.83 -0.73 -5.36
C LYS A 60 -2.57 -0.78 -6.22
N ILE A 61 -1.45 -0.31 -5.68
CA ILE A 61 -0.10 -0.50 -6.22
C ILE A 61 0.62 -1.48 -5.30
N ALA A 62 0.88 -2.69 -5.81
CA ALA A 62 1.52 -3.75 -5.03
C ALA A 62 3.03 -3.53 -4.90
N HIS A 63 3.57 -3.89 -3.75
CA HIS A 63 4.99 -4.01 -3.44
C HIS A 63 5.24 -5.36 -2.75
N PRO A 64 5.48 -6.43 -3.52
CA PRO A 64 5.88 -7.71 -2.94
C PRO A 64 7.28 -7.57 -2.30
N ASN A 65 7.40 -8.02 -1.04
CA ASN A 65 8.60 -7.83 -0.21
C ASN A 65 9.49 -9.08 -0.15
N ALA A 66 9.05 -10.21 -0.71
CA ALA A 66 9.86 -11.43 -0.69
C ALA A 66 10.96 -11.36 -1.76
N PRO A 67 12.17 -11.88 -1.49
CA PRO A 67 13.16 -12.08 -2.54
C PRO A 67 12.53 -12.88 -3.68
N VAL A 68 12.77 -12.42 -4.90
CA VAL A 68 12.21 -12.89 -6.18
C VAL A 68 12.50 -14.39 -6.44
N SER A 69 13.16 -15.12 -5.54
CA SER A 69 13.69 -16.46 -5.80
C SER A 69 12.68 -17.62 -5.76
N THR A 70 11.42 -17.43 -5.37
CA THR A 70 10.40 -18.51 -5.54
C THR A 70 8.97 -17.96 -5.75
N ASN A 71 8.77 -17.15 -6.80
CA ASN A 71 7.47 -16.67 -7.34
C ASN A 71 7.01 -15.23 -6.98
N GLY A 72 7.91 -14.29 -6.66
CA GLY A 72 7.56 -12.85 -6.58
C GLY A 72 6.43 -12.49 -5.60
N GLY A 73 6.33 -13.23 -4.49
CA GLY A 73 5.23 -13.14 -3.53
C GLY A 73 5.46 -12.20 -2.34
N TYR A 74 4.55 -12.29 -1.36
CA TYR A 74 4.66 -11.57 -0.08
C TYR A 74 5.29 -12.44 1.00
N ASP A 75 6.08 -11.84 1.90
CA ASP A 75 6.66 -12.54 3.04
C ASP A 75 5.66 -12.59 4.21
N SER A 76 4.96 -13.71 4.32
CA SER A 76 4.02 -14.00 5.40
C SER A 76 4.67 -14.05 6.80
N GLY A 77 6.00 -14.18 6.90
CA GLY A 77 6.72 -14.12 8.18
C GLY A 77 6.55 -12.79 8.91
N LEU A 78 6.27 -11.70 8.18
CA LEU A 78 6.03 -10.36 8.73
C LEU A 78 4.62 -10.19 9.32
N CYS A 79 3.73 -11.17 9.17
CA CYS A 79 2.36 -11.10 9.68
C CYS A 79 2.24 -11.41 11.19
N ASN A 80 3.29 -11.90 11.84
CA ASN A 80 3.25 -12.18 13.28
C ASN A 80 3.13 -10.92 14.17
N HIS A 81 3.61 -9.76 13.70
CA HIS A 81 3.61 -8.51 14.45
C HIS A 81 2.93 -7.34 13.71
N TRP A 82 2.39 -7.56 12.51
CA TRP A 82 1.86 -6.49 11.63
C TRP A 82 0.83 -5.55 12.27
N TRP A 83 0.08 -6.04 13.27
CA TRP A 83 -1.00 -5.29 13.94
C TRP A 83 -0.51 -4.49 15.15
N THR A 84 0.57 -4.93 15.81
CA THR A 84 1.24 -4.22 16.91
C THR A 84 2.35 -3.29 16.42
N ASP A 85 2.98 -3.63 15.30
CA ASP A 85 4.04 -2.85 14.64
C ASP A 85 3.63 -2.60 13.19
N ALA A 86 2.85 -1.55 12.99
CA ALA A 86 2.20 -1.20 11.74
C ALA A 86 3.22 -0.69 10.71
N THR A 87 3.94 -1.61 10.08
CA THR A 87 4.91 -1.29 9.02
C THR A 87 4.34 -1.59 7.64
N SER A 88 4.69 -0.75 6.67
CA SER A 88 4.46 -0.99 5.24
C SER A 88 5.79 -0.82 4.52
N VAL A 89 5.99 -1.58 3.45
CA VAL A 89 7.14 -1.40 2.56
C VAL A 89 7.14 -0.05 1.87
N VAL A 90 5.95 0.48 1.60
CA VAL A 90 5.78 1.84 1.06
C VAL A 90 5.99 2.80 2.22
N GLN A 91 6.96 3.69 2.07
CA GLN A 91 7.33 4.65 3.10
C GLN A 91 6.79 6.05 2.80
N ARG A 92 6.62 6.38 1.51
CA ARG A 92 6.09 7.67 1.04
C ARG A 92 5.18 7.44 -0.16
N SER A 93 4.20 8.33 -0.31
CA SER A 93 3.38 8.40 -1.50
C SER A 93 3.23 9.85 -1.95
N VAL A 94 3.21 10.06 -3.27
CA VAL A 94 2.97 11.38 -3.86
C VAL A 94 1.87 11.23 -4.91
N ILE A 95 0.95 12.19 -4.94
CA ILE A 95 -0.06 12.29 -6.00
C ILE A 95 0.25 13.58 -6.75
N MET A 96 0.54 13.47 -8.03
CA MET A 96 0.86 14.60 -8.89
C MET A 96 0.18 14.39 -10.23
N ASP A 97 -0.59 15.39 -10.67
CA ASP A 97 -1.44 15.31 -11.85
C ASP A 97 -2.27 14.02 -11.82
N ASP A 98 -2.19 13.20 -12.85
CA ASP A 98 -2.92 11.94 -12.96
C ASP A 98 -2.11 10.73 -12.55
N PHE A 99 -1.01 10.94 -11.81
CA PHE A 99 -0.10 9.89 -11.39
C PHE A 99 0.00 9.77 -9.87
N VAL A 100 0.19 8.53 -9.43
CA VAL A 100 0.48 8.15 -8.06
C VAL A 100 1.86 7.51 -8.03
N TYR A 101 2.71 8.04 -7.16
CA TYR A 101 4.04 7.55 -6.90
C TYR A 101 4.01 6.81 -5.57
N SER A 102 4.38 5.53 -5.61
CA SER A 102 4.53 4.66 -4.44
C SER A 102 6.01 4.41 -4.22
N VAL A 103 6.55 4.95 -3.13
CA VAL A 103 8.00 4.98 -2.85
C VAL A 103 8.33 3.95 -1.78
N ALA A 104 9.03 2.90 -2.18
CA ALA A 104 9.65 1.90 -1.31
C ALA A 104 11.18 2.09 -1.28
N PRO A 105 11.90 1.47 -0.33
CA PRO A 105 13.36 1.61 -0.21
C PRO A 105 14.15 1.18 -1.46
N ASP A 106 13.63 0.24 -2.23
CA ASP A 106 14.30 -0.39 -3.36
C ASP A 106 13.70 -0.01 -4.73
N VAL A 107 12.43 0.39 -4.77
CA VAL A 107 11.74 0.73 -6.01
C VAL A 107 10.70 1.84 -5.81
N ILE A 108 10.64 2.75 -6.78
CA ILE A 108 9.53 3.68 -6.94
C ILE A 108 8.63 3.16 -8.05
N ARG A 109 7.35 2.93 -7.75
CA ARG A 109 6.34 2.58 -8.76
C ARG A 109 5.49 3.80 -9.07
N VAL A 110 5.34 4.09 -10.36
CA VAL A 110 4.50 5.18 -10.86
C VAL A 110 3.33 4.57 -11.60
N ALA A 111 2.10 4.90 -11.21
CA ALA A 111 0.90 4.42 -11.87
C ALA A 111 -0.06 5.58 -12.16
N ASN A 112 -0.82 5.47 -13.25
CA ASN A 112 -1.92 6.41 -13.50
C ASN A 112 -3.06 6.16 -12.49
N VAL A 113 -3.72 7.21 -12.02
CA VAL A 113 -4.84 7.12 -11.06
C VAL A 113 -5.97 6.21 -11.54
N ASN A 114 -6.14 6.05 -12.86
CA ASN A 114 -7.16 5.19 -13.46
C ASN A 114 -6.68 3.77 -13.76
N ALA A 115 -5.38 3.48 -13.59
CA ALA A 115 -4.76 2.19 -13.91
C ALA A 115 -3.72 1.76 -12.85
N LEU A 116 -4.11 1.83 -11.56
CA LEU A 116 -3.19 1.64 -10.44
C LEU A 116 -2.55 0.24 -10.36
N ALA A 117 -3.23 -0.80 -10.87
CA ALA A 117 -2.73 -2.17 -10.88
C ALA A 117 -1.64 -2.43 -11.93
N ALA A 118 -1.41 -1.48 -12.86
CA ALA A 118 -0.43 -1.58 -13.93
C ALA A 118 0.47 -0.34 -13.92
N PRO A 119 1.54 -0.33 -13.10
CA PRO A 119 2.50 0.78 -13.07
C PRO A 119 3.02 1.08 -14.48
N VAL A 120 3.00 2.36 -14.84
CA VAL A 120 3.54 2.85 -16.13
C VAL A 120 5.07 2.91 -16.12
N SER A 121 5.67 2.93 -14.92
CA SER A 121 7.12 2.95 -14.74
C SER A 121 7.50 2.39 -13.36
N GLU A 122 8.64 1.72 -13.31
CA GLU A 122 9.31 1.29 -12.09
C GLU A 122 10.76 1.79 -12.11
N ILE A 123 11.19 2.45 -11.04
CA ILE A 123 12.53 3.03 -10.90
C ILE A 123 13.23 2.30 -9.77
N SER A 124 14.26 1.53 -10.10
CA SER A 124 15.15 0.88 -9.11
C SER A 124 15.99 1.94 -8.40
N LEU A 125 16.10 1.82 -7.08
CA LEU A 125 16.93 2.67 -6.22
C LEU A 125 18.23 1.99 -5.76
N LYS A 126 18.51 0.78 -6.28
CA LYS A 126 19.77 0.05 -6.11
C LYS A 126 20.76 0.38 -7.21
#